data_AF-A0AAN8G303-F1
#
_entry.id   AF-A0AAN8G303-F1
#
_cell.length_a   1.000
_cell.length_b   1.000
_cell.length_c   1.000
_cell.angle_alpha   90.00
_cell.angle_beta   90.00
_cell.angle_gamma   90.00
#
_symmetry.space_group_name_H-M   'P 1'
#
loop_
_entity.id
_entity.type
_entity.pdbx_description
1 polymer ?
#
loop_
_entity_poly.entity_id
_entity_poly.type
_entity_poly.pdbx_seq_one_letter_code
_entity_poly.pdbx_strand_id
1 'polypeptide(L)'
;MNVETPSSATAEKIWSKHMSQHALEEVEKPGAYSKQGSPYLMLKSNRPFSKADKLTLEQKIRKTIGSYSFLRHAKDLRRLAEGTNFGCNGKEEIKNENDGKEYMHIVCFFQKIYN
;
A
#
# COMPACT_ATOMS: atom_id res chain seq x y z
N MET A 1 1.29 36.82 -3.69
CA MET A 1 2.06 35.64 -4.10
C MET A 1 2.79 35.16 -2.86
N ASN A 2 2.28 34.11 -2.20
CA ASN A 2 2.96 33.53 -1.04
C ASN A 2 3.67 32.26 -1.48
N VAL A 3 4.99 32.29 -1.29
CA VAL A 3 5.91 31.18 -1.43
C VAL A 3 5.77 30.35 -0.17
N GLU A 4 5.30 29.12 -0.29
CA GLU A 4 5.46 28.09 0.75
C GLU A 4 6.16 26.90 0.11
N THR A 5 7.49 26.86 0.25
CA THR A 5 8.27 25.62 0.13
C THR A 5 8.01 24.74 1.36
N PRO A 6 7.65 23.46 1.20
CA PRO A 6 7.90 22.48 2.23
C PRO A 6 9.24 21.80 1.96
N SER A 7 10.21 22.17 2.78
CA SER A 7 11.41 21.40 3.09
C SER A 7 11.03 19.98 3.52
N SER A 8 11.32 19.00 2.67
CA SER A 8 11.83 17.66 3.03
C SER A 8 11.85 16.85 1.74
N ALA A 9 13.05 16.61 1.19
CA ALA A 9 13.24 15.65 0.11
C ALA A 9 12.98 14.22 0.66
N THR A 10 11.72 13.89 0.95
CA THR A 10 11.29 12.51 0.96
C THR A 10 11.26 12.10 -0.49
N ALA A 11 12.30 11.42 -0.95
CA ALA A 11 12.38 10.75 -2.25
C ALA A 11 11.01 10.25 -2.70
N GLU A 12 10.35 11.02 -3.58
CA GLU A 12 8.95 10.80 -3.88
C GLU A 12 8.83 9.49 -4.66
N LYS A 13 8.07 8.53 -4.14
CA LYS A 13 7.79 7.30 -4.86
C LYS A 13 6.77 7.63 -5.95
N ILE A 14 6.92 7.03 -7.13
CA ILE A 14 6.07 7.35 -8.29
C ILE A 14 4.89 6.39 -8.33
N TRP A 15 3.68 6.91 -8.29
CA TRP A 15 2.48 6.08 -8.38
C TRP A 15 2.33 5.45 -9.78
N SER A 16 2.11 4.13 -9.81
CA SER A 16 1.89 3.35 -11.03
C SER A 16 0.53 2.66 -10.98
N LYS A 17 -0.36 3.06 -11.90
CA LYS A 17 -1.68 2.41 -12.10
C LYS A 17 -1.53 0.92 -12.41
N HIS A 18 -0.52 0.54 -13.19
CA HIS A 18 -0.25 -0.85 -13.54
C HIS A 18 0.11 -1.68 -12.29
N MET A 19 0.96 -1.16 -11.41
CA MET A 19 1.30 -1.84 -10.15
C MET A 19 0.12 -1.87 -9.17
N SER A 20 -0.73 -0.85 -9.18
CA SER A 20 -2.00 -0.87 -8.44
C SER A 20 -2.94 -1.98 -8.92
N GLN A 21 -2.94 -2.27 -10.22
CA GLN A 21 -3.70 -3.38 -10.77
C GLN A 21 -3.10 -4.73 -10.36
N HIS A 22 -1.77 -4.89 -10.43
CA HIS A 22 -1.11 -6.09 -9.91
C HIS A 22 -1.39 -6.32 -8.44
N ALA A 23 -1.42 -5.26 -7.62
CA ALA A 23 -1.75 -5.36 -6.21
C ALA A 23 -3.17 -5.87 -5.98
N LEU A 24 -4.14 -5.47 -6.82
CA LEU A 24 -5.51 -5.99 -6.77
C LEU A 24 -5.54 -7.48 -7.14
N GLU A 25 -4.88 -7.85 -8.23
CA GLU A 25 -4.82 -9.23 -8.68
C GLU A 25 -4.11 -10.15 -7.68
N GLU A 26 -3.09 -9.65 -6.96
CA GLU A 26 -2.44 -10.37 -5.87
C GLU A 26 -3.37 -10.56 -4.66
N VAL A 27 -4.20 -9.56 -4.35
CA VAL A 27 -5.23 -9.67 -3.31
C VAL A 27 -6.29 -10.71 -3.69
N GLU A 28 -6.71 -10.74 -4.95
CA GLU A 28 -7.72 -11.68 -5.44
C GLU A 28 -7.17 -13.10 -5.65
N LYS A 29 -5.92 -13.19 -6.09
CA LYS A 29 -5.22 -14.43 -6.39
C LYS A 29 -3.78 -14.38 -5.86
N PRO A 30 -3.57 -14.79 -4.59
CA PRO A 30 -2.25 -14.79 -3.98
C PRO A 30 -1.23 -15.58 -4.81
N GLY A 31 -0.05 -14.97 -5.01
CA GLY A 31 1.03 -15.54 -5.81
C GLY A 31 0.99 -15.20 -7.30
N ALA A 32 0.12 -14.30 -7.76
CA ALA A 32 0.11 -13.83 -9.15
C ALA A 32 1.41 -13.07 -9.49
N TYR A 33 1.87 -12.20 -8.58
CA TYR A 33 3.00 -11.30 -8.78
C TYR A 33 4.06 -11.39 -7.67
N SER A 34 3.81 -12.11 -6.58
CA SER A 34 4.73 -12.25 -5.44
C SER A 34 5.67 -13.47 -5.49
N LYS A 35 5.76 -14.16 -6.63
CA LYS A 35 6.58 -15.38 -6.80
C LYS A 35 8.08 -15.14 -6.57
N GLN A 36 8.84 -16.22 -6.34
CA GLN A 36 10.29 -16.17 -6.24
C GLN A 36 10.89 -15.53 -7.50
N GLY A 37 11.80 -14.57 -7.33
CA GLY A 37 12.38 -13.79 -8.43
C GLY A 37 11.52 -12.60 -8.89
N SER A 38 10.37 -12.34 -8.25
CA SER A 38 9.53 -11.18 -8.59
C SER A 38 10.31 -9.87 -8.52
N PRO A 39 10.12 -8.96 -9.51
CA PRO A 39 10.72 -7.63 -9.49
C PRO A 39 10.11 -6.71 -8.43
N TYR A 40 9.11 -7.19 -7.67
CA TYR A 40 8.42 -6.40 -6.67
C TYR A 40 8.79 -6.76 -5.25
N LEU A 41 8.96 -5.73 -4.42
CA LEU A 41 8.85 -5.82 -2.97
C LEU A 41 7.37 -5.68 -2.63
N MET A 42 6.80 -6.73 -2.02
CA MET A 42 5.40 -6.77 -1.63
C MET A 42 5.26 -6.46 -0.15
N LEU A 43 4.42 -5.48 0.17
CA LEU A 43 3.94 -5.24 1.53
C LEU A 43 2.47 -5.58 1.61
N LYS A 44 2.07 -6.29 2.66
CA LYS A 44 0.67 -6.66 2.92
C LYS A 44 0.26 -6.21 4.31
N SER A 45 -0.95 -5.70 4.43
CA SER A 45 -1.52 -5.30 5.72
C SER A 45 -3.00 -5.59 5.77
N ASN A 46 -3.47 -5.95 6.96
CA ASN A 46 -4.89 -6.07 7.28
C ASN A 46 -5.23 -4.97 8.26
N ARG A 47 -6.24 -4.15 7.93
CA ARG A 47 -6.70 -3.11 8.83
C ARG A 47 -8.21 -3.17 9.03
N PRO A 48 -8.71 -3.23 10.27
CA PRO A 48 -10.12 -3.06 10.53
C PRO A 48 -10.52 -1.59 10.32
N PHE A 49 -11.64 -1.39 9.63
CA PHE A 49 -12.37 -0.14 9.52
C PHE A 49 -13.76 -0.34 10.11
N SER A 50 -14.34 0.71 10.68
CA SER A 50 -15.74 0.64 11.12
C SER A 50 -16.63 0.68 9.90
N LYS A 51 -17.73 -0.10 9.89
CA LYS A 51 -18.78 0.04 8.87
C LYS A 51 -19.41 1.44 8.84
N ALA A 52 -19.32 2.17 9.96
CA ALA A 52 -19.78 3.54 10.05
C ALA A 52 -18.80 4.56 9.40
N ASP A 53 -17.56 4.14 9.11
CA ASP A 53 -16.59 5.00 8.45
C ASP A 53 -16.98 5.19 6.97
N LYS A 54 -17.41 6.39 6.60
CA LYS A 54 -17.73 6.78 5.22
C LYS A 54 -16.48 7.03 4.36
N LEU A 55 -15.41 6.28 4.58
CA LEU A 55 -14.14 6.43 3.87
C LEU A 55 -14.18 5.68 2.54
N THR A 56 -13.68 6.32 1.49
CA THR A 56 -13.48 5.64 0.20
C THR A 56 -12.37 4.59 0.30
N LEU A 57 -12.34 3.63 -0.62
CA LEU A 57 -11.25 2.65 -0.76
C LEU A 57 -9.86 3.33 -0.77
N GLU A 58 -9.72 4.40 -1.54
CA GLU A 58 -8.48 5.16 -1.62
C GLU A 58 -8.08 5.77 -0.26
N GLN A 59 -9.04 6.32 0.49
CA GLN A 59 -8.78 6.87 1.82
C GLN A 59 -8.41 5.77 2.83
N LYS A 60 -9.08 4.61 2.77
CA LYS A 60 -8.74 3.42 3.58
C LYS A 60 -7.32 2.92 3.27
N ILE A 61 -6.94 2.89 1.99
CA ILE A 61 -5.58 2.55 1.53
C ILE A 61 -4.55 3.55 2.08
N ARG A 62 -4.75 4.86 1.86
CA ARG A 62 -3.85 5.91 2.36
C ARG A 62 -3.67 5.84 3.88
N LYS A 63 -4.77 5.67 4.63
CA LYS A 63 -4.68 5.49 6.10
C LYS A 63 -3.85 4.27 6.47
N THR A 64 -4.00 3.15 5.76
CA THR A 64 -3.26 1.92 6.04
C THR A 64 -1.77 2.05 5.72
N ILE A 65 -1.42 2.70 4.61
CA ILE A 65 -0.03 3.01 4.27
C ILE A 65 0.58 3.95 5.32
N GLY A 66 -0.18 4.94 5.80
CA GLY A 66 0.24 5.80 6.91
C GLY A 66 0.24 5.14 8.29
N SER A 67 -0.12 3.86 8.39
CA SER A 67 -0.19 3.14 9.67
C SER A 67 1.14 2.51 10.07
N TYR A 68 1.27 2.21 11.35
CA TYR A 68 2.47 1.59 11.94
C TYR A 68 2.85 0.25 11.30
N SER A 69 1.91 -0.44 10.65
CA SER A 69 2.15 -1.68 9.91
C SER A 69 3.16 -1.49 8.77
N PHE A 70 3.11 -0.35 8.08
CA PHE A 70 4.07 0.00 7.04
C PHE A 70 5.40 0.50 7.62
N LEU A 71 5.40 1.09 8.82
CA LEU A 71 6.63 1.52 9.49
C LEU A 71 7.55 0.34 9.83
N ARG A 72 7.01 -0.86 10.06
CA ARG A 72 7.84 -2.07 10.24
C ARG A 72 8.69 -2.40 9.01
N HIS A 73 8.21 -2.00 7.83
CA HIS A 73 8.91 -2.16 6.56
C HIS A 73 9.66 -0.89 6.12
N ALA A 74 9.73 0.13 6.97
CA ALA A 74 10.40 1.38 6.64
C ALA A 74 11.88 1.15 6.29
N LYS A 75 12.56 0.17 6.91
CA LYS A 75 13.93 -0.18 6.56
C LYS A 75 14.05 -0.71 5.12
N ASP A 76 13.14 -1.58 4.71
CA ASP A 76 13.12 -2.13 3.34
C ASP A 76 12.80 -1.04 2.31
N LEU A 77 11.84 -0.17 2.63
CA LEU A 77 11.45 0.95 1.77
C LEU A 77 12.54 2.02 1.64
N ARG A 78 13.34 2.26 2.69
CA ARG A 78 14.48 3.18 2.67
C ARG A 78 15.62 2.71 1.75
N ARG A 79 15.74 1.40 1.51
CA ARG A 79 16.74 0.85 0.60
C ARG A 79 16.36 1.00 -0.87
N LEU A 80 15.10 1.29 -1.15
CA LEU A 80 14.63 1.48 -2.51
C LEU A 80 15.07 2.84 -3.04
N ALA A 81 15.51 2.86 -4.30
CA ALA A 81 15.93 4.04 -5.00
C ALA A 81 14.88 5.14 -5.02
N GLU A 82 15.34 6.38 -5.09
CA GLU A 82 14.45 7.53 -5.32
C GLU A 82 13.71 7.37 -6.65
N GLY A 83 12.47 7.87 -6.74
CA GLY A 83 11.65 7.68 -7.95
C GLY A 83 11.18 6.23 -8.18
N THR A 84 11.39 5.31 -7.24
CA THR A 84 10.87 3.94 -7.35
C THR A 84 9.36 3.94 -7.59
N ASN A 85 8.92 3.20 -8.60
CA ASN A 85 7.50 3.01 -8.89
C ASN A 85 6.84 2.18 -7.78
N PHE A 86 5.61 2.56 -7.41
CA PHE A 86 4.79 1.81 -6.47
C PHE A 86 3.32 1.84 -6.85
N GLY A 87 2.56 0.85 -6.37
CA GLY A 87 1.12 0.80 -6.51
C GLY A 87 0.49 -0.02 -5.38
N CYS A 88 -0.65 0.44 -4.87
CA CYS A 88 -1.33 -0.17 -3.74
C CYS A 88 -2.79 -0.38 -4.06
N ASN A 89 -3.33 -1.54 -3.70
CA ASN A 89 -4.77 -1.79 -3.81
C ASN A 89 -5.22 -2.72 -2.70
N GLY A 90 -6.53 -2.86 -2.57
CA GLY A 90 -7.08 -3.71 -1.53
C GLY A 90 -8.50 -4.14 -1.81
N LYS A 91 -8.93 -5.12 -1.03
CA LYS A 91 -10.28 -5.65 -1.03
C LYS A 91 -10.81 -5.69 0.39
N GLU A 92 -12.10 -5.50 0.52
CA GLU A 92 -12.82 -5.69 1.77
C GLU A 92 -13.01 -7.19 2.02
N GLU A 93 -12.55 -7.64 3.17
CA GLU A 93 -12.78 -8.96 3.72
C GLU A 93 -13.76 -8.83 4.90
N ILE A 94 -14.88 -9.54 4.82
CA ILE A 94 -15.80 -9.71 5.94
C ILE A 94 -15.27 -10.89 6.75
N LYS A 95 -14.60 -10.62 7.87
CA LYS A 95 -14.09 -11.70 8.75
C LYS A 95 -15.12 -12.17 9.77
N ASN A 96 -16.04 -11.30 10.18
CA ASN A 96 -17.11 -11.66 11.10
C ASN A 96 -18.27 -10.66 10.95
N GLU A 97 -19.47 -11.13 10.58
CA GLU A 97 -20.61 -10.23 10.37
C GLU A 97 -21.06 -9.54 11.67
N ASN A 98 -20.75 -10.15 12.81
CA ASN A 98 -21.20 -9.74 14.14
C ASN A 98 -20.25 -8.75 14.86
N ASP A 99 -19.05 -8.46 14.34
CA ASP A 99 -18.10 -7.58 15.04
C ASP A 99 -18.23 -6.09 14.66
N GLY A 100 -19.13 -5.79 13.72
CA GLY A 100 -19.38 -4.43 13.22
C GLY A 100 -18.20 -3.81 12.46
N LYS A 101 -17.19 -4.61 12.08
CA LYS A 101 -15.99 -4.16 11.39
C LYS A 101 -15.92 -4.75 9.99
N GLU A 102 -15.26 -4.01 9.12
CA GLU A 102 -14.81 -4.48 7.82
C GLU A 102 -13.29 -4.52 7.85
N TYR A 103 -12.71 -5.64 7.45
CA TYR A 103 -11.26 -5.75 7.37
C TYR A 103 -10.87 -5.42 5.94
N MET A 104 -9.96 -4.47 5.76
CA MET A 104 -9.38 -4.25 4.44
C MET A 104 -8.08 -5.01 4.34
N HIS A 105 -8.00 -5.94 3.38
CA HIS A 105 -6.74 -6.54 2.96
C HIS A 105 -6.12 -5.64 1.90
N ILE A 106 -4.94 -5.10 2.19
CA ILE A 106 -4.23 -4.17 1.31
C ILE A 106 -2.88 -4.76 0.96
N VAL A 107 -2.58 -4.74 -0.34
CA VAL A 107 -1.28 -5.07 -0.89
C VAL A 107 -0.70 -3.81 -1.54
N CYS A 108 0.59 -3.59 -1.30
CA CYS A 108 1.38 -2.61 -2.01
C CYS A 108 2.56 -3.30 -2.66
N PHE A 109 2.78 -3.01 -3.93
CA PHE A 109 4.00 -3.39 -4.64
C PHE A 109 4.90 -2.16 -4.82
N PHE A 110 6.19 -2.38 -4.61
CA PHE A 110 7.26 -1.43 -4.92
C PHE A 110 8.23 -2.10 -5.87
N GLN A 111 8.71 -1.40 -6.89
CA GLN A 111 9.71 -1.94 -7.78
C GLN A 111 11.04 -2.10 -7.02
N LYS A 112 11.69 -3.26 -7.12
CA LYS A 112 12.99 -3.53 -6.47
C LYS A 112 14.12 -2.86 -7.24
N ILE A 113 14.16 -1.54 -7.18
CA ILE A 113 15.33 -0.75 -7.59
C ILE A 113 16.01 -0.33 -6.29
N TYR A 114 17.25 -0.78 -6.08
CA TYR A 114 18.02 -0.44 -4.88
C TYR A 114 19.08 0.60 -5.24
N ASN A 115 19.33 1.51 -4.28
CA ASN A 115 20.49 2.40 -4.31
C ASN A 115 21.76 1.66 -3.87
#